data_AF-A0A6N7ZQ15-F1
#
_entry.id   AF-A0A6N7ZQ15-F1
#
_cell.length_a   1.000
_cell.length_b   1.000
_cell.length_c   1.000
_cell.angle_alpha   90.00
_cell.angle_beta   90.00
_cell.angle_gamma   90.00
#
_symmetry.space_group_name_H-M   'P 1'
#
loop_
_entity.id
_entity.type
_entity.pdbx_description
1 polymer ?
#
loop_
_entity_poly.entity_id
_entity_poly.type
_entity_poly.pdbx_seq_one_letter_code
_entity_poly.pdbx_strand_id
1 'polypeptide(L)'
;MTKFAIIKNGGANIAVDFNYDAIPTEHREQLRSDAIAIRASLIAGAQSLMDAGEKLARWRDTLPHGAWLPWVEAETGMSEQWARDAINVYLRFRGDPLFLKDNGLALPQTALVRLATAPEGAFEDVKDRLERGERLRVSDVSQIVKRHREIGQEESHDSETPRKPTTKRLSASEELRAMSDKAINELITLFVERLAQLLQIIEHARTEKPSKKNLEKQMRTRAQWLSDALEQIAQRRAQSATEFVHVTFLDRPPFEPGPWADVAAFLRDIAHSLAWERIKASDIPELLRRGKETLQTVLV
;
A
#
# COMPACT_ATOMS: atom_id res chain seq x y z
N MET A 1 -31.41 44.07 -24.40
CA MET A 1 -30.03 44.17 -24.90
C MET A 1 -29.11 43.48 -23.91
N THR A 2 -28.74 42.23 -24.17
CA THR A 2 -27.81 41.48 -23.31
C THR A 2 -26.73 40.91 -24.21
N LYS A 3 -25.53 41.47 -24.13
CA LYS A 3 -24.37 41.08 -24.94
C LYS A 3 -23.90 39.70 -24.47
N PHE A 4 -24.10 38.68 -25.30
CA PHE A 4 -23.45 37.39 -25.12
C PHE A 4 -22.00 37.50 -25.57
N ALA A 5 -21.08 37.03 -24.72
CA ALA A 5 -19.65 37.03 -25.00
C ALA A 5 -19.36 36.18 -26.23
N ILE A 6 -18.85 36.82 -27.28
CA ILE A 6 -18.26 36.17 -28.44
C ILE A 6 -16.88 35.67 -28.01
N ILE A 7 -16.75 34.36 -27.78
CA ILE A 7 -15.45 33.72 -27.60
C ILE A 7 -14.85 33.51 -28.99
N LYS A 8 -13.74 34.21 -29.27
CA LYS A 8 -12.94 34.00 -30.49
C LYS A 8 -12.16 32.68 -30.34
N ASN A 9 -12.55 31.67 -31.10
CA ASN A 9 -11.79 30.43 -31.21
C ASN A 9 -10.54 30.66 -32.07
N GLY A 10 -9.36 30.58 -31.43
CA GLY A 10 -8.08 30.38 -32.09
C GLY A 10 -7.50 29.03 -31.69
N GLY A 11 -7.45 28.09 -32.64
CA GLY A 11 -6.69 26.83 -32.52
C GLY A 11 -7.55 25.57 -32.37
N ALA A 12 -7.81 24.88 -33.49
CA ALA A 12 -8.17 23.46 -33.63
C ALA A 12 -9.30 22.89 -32.71
N ASN A 13 -10.54 23.17 -33.11
CA ASN A 13 -11.78 22.49 -32.70
C ASN A 13 -11.73 20.96 -32.87
N ILE A 14 -12.17 20.18 -31.86
CA ILE A 14 -13.30 19.23 -31.99
C ILE A 14 -14.00 19.05 -30.62
N ALA A 15 -14.82 20.01 -30.20
CA ALA A 15 -16.04 19.69 -29.45
C ALA A 15 -17.18 19.76 -30.48
N VAL A 16 -17.73 18.60 -30.87
CA VAL A 16 -18.80 18.54 -31.88
C VAL A 16 -19.98 19.38 -31.39
N ASP A 17 -20.24 20.51 -32.05
CA ASP A 17 -21.40 21.36 -31.78
C ASP A 17 -22.68 20.58 -32.11
N PHE A 18 -23.60 20.49 -31.15
CA PHE A 18 -24.89 19.86 -31.37
C PHE A 18 -25.76 20.79 -32.21
N ASN A 19 -26.22 20.32 -33.37
CA ASN A 19 -27.05 21.12 -34.27
C ASN A 19 -28.49 21.22 -33.73
N TYR A 20 -28.78 22.30 -32.99
CA TYR A 20 -30.12 22.61 -32.49
C TYR A 20 -31.12 22.95 -33.60
N ASP A 21 -30.67 23.33 -34.79
CA ASP A 21 -31.56 23.67 -35.90
C ASP A 21 -32.21 22.44 -36.54
N ALA A 22 -31.65 21.26 -36.29
CA ALA A 22 -32.26 19.98 -36.66
C ALA A 22 -33.42 19.56 -35.75
N ILE A 23 -33.63 20.26 -34.62
CA ILE A 23 -34.69 19.97 -33.65
C ILE A 23 -35.91 20.87 -33.93
N PRO A 24 -37.16 20.39 -33.79
CA PRO A 24 -38.34 21.24 -33.86
C PRO A 24 -38.24 22.45 -32.93
N THR A 25 -38.60 23.64 -33.40
CA THR A 25 -38.44 24.91 -32.67
C THR A 25 -39.06 24.86 -31.27
N GLU A 26 -40.21 24.19 -31.13
CA GLU A 26 -40.93 23.98 -29.88
C GLU A 26 -40.16 23.21 -28.80
N HIS A 27 -39.15 22.41 -29.18
CA HIS A 27 -38.35 21.62 -28.23
C HIS A 27 -36.97 22.22 -27.94
N ARG A 28 -36.52 23.22 -28.71
CA ARG A 28 -35.14 23.73 -28.62
C ARG A 28 -34.84 24.38 -27.28
N GLU A 29 -35.76 25.19 -26.78
CA GLU A 29 -35.58 25.91 -25.51
C GLU A 29 -35.57 24.94 -24.32
N GLN A 30 -36.52 23.99 -24.29
CA GLN A 30 -36.58 22.96 -23.25
C GLN A 30 -35.32 22.09 -23.26
N LEU A 31 -34.86 21.63 -24.44
CA LEU A 31 -33.66 20.82 -24.56
C LEU A 31 -32.40 21.55 -24.06
N ARG A 32 -32.30 22.87 -24.27
CA ARG A 32 -31.20 23.69 -23.73
C ARG A 32 -31.28 23.82 -22.22
N SER A 33 -32.49 24.03 -21.69
CA SER A 33 -32.76 24.11 -20.25
C SER A 33 -32.36 22.80 -19.55
N ASP A 34 -32.82 21.66 -20.08
CA ASP A 34 -32.52 20.34 -19.53
C ASP A 34 -31.02 20.05 -19.58
N ALA A 35 -30.33 20.43 -20.66
CA ALA A 35 -28.89 20.27 -20.76
C ALA A 35 -28.12 21.09 -19.70
N ILE A 36 -28.62 22.29 -19.33
CA ILE A 36 -28.06 23.09 -18.22
C ILE A 36 -28.29 22.38 -16.90
N ALA A 37 -29.53 21.92 -16.65
CA ALA A 37 -29.89 21.23 -15.42
C ALA A 37 -29.06 19.95 -15.21
N ILE A 38 -28.91 19.14 -16.27
CA ILE A 38 -28.09 17.91 -16.24
C ILE A 38 -26.64 18.25 -15.87
N ARG A 39 -26.05 19.31 -16.45
CA ARG A 39 -24.68 19.72 -16.11
C ARG A 39 -24.55 20.13 -14.65
N ALA A 40 -25.49 20.91 -14.14
CA ALA A 40 -25.50 21.29 -12.72
C ALA A 40 -25.59 20.06 -11.80
N SER A 41 -26.44 19.08 -12.14
CA SER A 41 -26.53 17.82 -11.39
C SER A 41 -25.23 17.00 -11.42
N LEU A 42 -24.52 16.96 -12.55
CA LEU A 42 -23.23 16.27 -12.65
C LEU A 42 -22.16 16.93 -11.75
N ILE A 43 -22.14 18.26 -11.69
CA ILE A 43 -21.23 19.01 -10.80
C ILE A 43 -21.57 18.73 -9.33
N ALA A 44 -22.85 18.76 -8.97
CA ALA A 44 -23.29 18.42 -7.62
C ALA A 44 -22.92 16.98 -7.23
N GLY A 45 -22.97 16.05 -8.18
CA GLY A 45 -22.50 14.67 -8.00
C GLY A 45 -20.98 14.59 -7.74
N ALA A 46 -20.20 15.33 -8.50
CA ALA A 46 -18.74 15.42 -8.29
C ALA A 46 -18.39 16.03 -6.91
N GLN A 47 -19.10 17.07 -6.49
CA GLN A 47 -18.92 17.65 -5.15
C GLN A 47 -19.30 16.65 -4.06
N SER A 48 -20.42 15.95 -4.22
CA SER A 48 -20.83 14.89 -3.29
C SER A 48 -19.76 13.80 -3.15
N LEU A 49 -19.10 13.43 -4.26
CA LEU A 49 -18.01 12.46 -4.24
C LEU A 49 -16.78 12.99 -3.48
N MET A 50 -16.41 14.26 -3.67
CA MET A 50 -15.33 14.92 -2.93
C MET A 50 -15.61 14.94 -1.42
N ASP A 51 -16.83 15.33 -1.03
CA ASP A 51 -17.26 15.40 0.37
C ASP A 51 -17.30 14.01 1.03
N ALA A 52 -17.66 12.97 0.28
CA ALA A 52 -17.57 11.60 0.73
C ALA A 52 -16.10 11.17 0.90
N GLY A 53 -15.25 11.48 -0.08
CA GLY A 53 -13.82 11.21 -0.05
C GLY A 53 -13.11 11.84 1.16
N GLU A 54 -13.43 13.08 1.51
CA GLU A 54 -12.90 13.74 2.70
C GLU A 54 -13.25 12.99 3.98
N LYS A 55 -14.54 12.66 4.16
CA LYS A 55 -15.03 11.94 5.34
C LYS A 55 -14.43 10.55 5.45
N LEU A 56 -14.34 9.83 4.33
CA LEU A 56 -13.73 8.50 4.25
C LEU A 56 -12.24 8.54 4.59
N ALA A 57 -11.49 9.52 4.06
CA ALA A 57 -10.07 9.69 4.36
C ALA A 57 -9.85 9.96 5.85
N ARG A 58 -10.66 10.82 6.45
CA ARG A 58 -10.62 11.14 7.89
C ARG A 58 -10.80 9.90 8.77
N TRP A 59 -11.81 9.08 8.47
CA TRP A 59 -12.09 7.88 9.27
C TRP A 59 -11.11 6.74 9.01
N ARG A 60 -10.53 6.64 7.81
CA ARG A 60 -9.47 5.68 7.50
C ARG A 60 -8.26 5.85 8.41
N ASP A 61 -7.89 7.09 8.68
CA ASP A 61 -6.70 7.40 9.49
C ASP A 61 -7.00 7.35 11.00
N THR A 62 -8.28 7.26 11.40
CA THR A 62 -8.73 7.24 12.80
C THR A 62 -9.06 5.83 13.30
N LEU A 63 -9.61 4.97 12.45
CA LEU A 63 -10.03 3.63 12.84
C LEU A 63 -8.82 2.68 13.01
N PRO A 64 -8.91 1.68 13.90
CA PRO A 64 -7.87 0.66 14.04
C PRO A 64 -7.58 -0.07 12.73
N HIS A 65 -6.35 -0.58 12.59
CA HIS A 65 -5.97 -1.39 11.44
C HIS A 65 -6.96 -2.54 11.20
N GLY A 66 -7.44 -2.66 9.96
CA GLY A 66 -8.41 -3.69 9.55
C GLY A 66 -9.88 -3.37 9.84
N ALA A 67 -10.19 -2.32 10.62
CA ALA A 67 -11.58 -1.98 10.95
C ALA A 67 -12.27 -1.08 9.92
N TRP A 68 -11.50 -0.33 9.12
CA TRP A 68 -12.05 0.65 8.18
C TRP A 68 -12.91 0.03 7.09
N LEU A 69 -12.45 -1.03 6.43
CA LEU A 69 -13.19 -1.64 5.33
C LEU A 69 -14.51 -2.28 5.79
N PRO A 70 -14.55 -3.11 6.85
CA PRO A 70 -15.82 -3.62 7.39
C PRO A 70 -16.80 -2.50 7.77
N TRP A 71 -16.30 -1.39 8.32
CA TRP A 71 -17.13 -0.23 8.67
C TRP A 71 -17.72 0.46 7.43
N VAL A 72 -16.92 0.67 6.38
CA VAL A 72 -17.40 1.27 5.12
C VAL A 72 -18.52 0.42 4.52
N GLU A 73 -18.31 -0.90 4.43
CA GLU A 73 -19.30 -1.82 3.85
C GLU A 73 -20.58 -1.84 4.68
N ALA A 74 -20.47 -1.88 6.01
CA ALA A 74 -21.62 -1.94 6.91
C ALA A 74 -22.45 -0.64 6.93
N GLU A 75 -21.79 0.53 6.99
CA GLU A 75 -22.48 1.81 7.20
C GLU A 75 -22.94 2.48 5.90
N THR A 76 -22.21 2.25 4.80
CA THR A 76 -22.48 2.94 3.53
C THR A 76 -23.03 2.01 2.44
N GLY A 77 -22.84 0.69 2.58
CA GLY A 77 -23.15 -0.29 1.54
C GLY A 77 -22.27 -0.18 0.29
N MET A 78 -21.22 0.64 0.32
CA MET A 78 -20.32 0.87 -0.81
C MET A 78 -19.16 -0.11 -0.79
N SER A 79 -18.66 -0.44 -1.99
CA SER A 79 -17.49 -1.31 -2.14
C SER A 79 -16.19 -0.60 -1.73
N GLU A 80 -15.18 -1.39 -1.38
CA GLU A 80 -13.82 -0.90 -1.15
C GLU A 80 -13.33 -0.01 -2.30
N GLN A 81 -13.56 -0.46 -3.54
CA GLN A 81 -13.10 0.24 -4.74
C GLN A 81 -13.72 1.64 -4.83
N TRP A 82 -15.04 1.76 -4.63
CA TRP A 82 -15.72 3.06 -4.64
C TRP A 82 -15.18 3.99 -3.56
N ALA A 83 -14.97 3.47 -2.34
CA ALA A 83 -14.46 4.26 -1.23
C ALA A 83 -13.03 4.77 -1.48
N ARG A 84 -12.17 3.92 -2.06
CA ARG A 84 -10.82 4.30 -2.48
C ARG A 84 -10.84 5.34 -3.60
N ASP A 85 -11.72 5.18 -4.59
CA ASP A 85 -11.87 6.15 -5.68
C ASP A 85 -12.33 7.52 -5.17
N ALA A 86 -13.29 7.56 -4.24
CA ALA A 86 -13.73 8.79 -3.59
C ALA A 86 -12.58 9.49 -2.84
N ILE A 87 -11.79 8.73 -2.06
CA ILE A 87 -10.61 9.25 -1.37
C ILE A 87 -9.58 9.79 -2.37
N ASN A 88 -9.27 9.04 -3.43
CA ASN A 88 -8.28 9.46 -4.43
C ASN A 88 -8.70 10.75 -5.12
N VAL A 89 -9.98 10.88 -5.48
CA VAL A 89 -10.56 12.11 -6.03
C VAL A 89 -10.38 13.26 -5.03
N TYR A 90 -10.78 13.09 -3.77
CA TYR A 90 -10.57 14.11 -2.74
C TYR A 90 -9.10 14.53 -2.61
N LEU A 91 -8.19 13.56 -2.42
CA LEU A 91 -6.78 13.84 -2.21
C LEU A 91 -6.13 14.53 -3.41
N ARG A 92 -6.53 14.16 -4.63
CA ARG A 92 -6.00 14.76 -5.86
C ARG A 92 -6.49 16.18 -6.08
N PHE A 93 -7.78 16.43 -5.87
CA PHE A 93 -8.43 17.68 -6.29
C PHE A 93 -8.68 18.68 -5.16
N ARG A 94 -8.44 18.34 -3.88
CA ARG A 94 -8.69 19.25 -2.74
C ARG A 94 -7.96 20.59 -2.81
N GLY A 95 -6.87 20.66 -3.56
CA GLY A 95 -6.09 21.90 -3.78
C GLY A 95 -6.46 22.66 -5.05
N ASP A 96 -7.34 22.12 -5.90
CA ASP A 96 -7.61 22.66 -7.22
C ASP A 96 -9.12 22.68 -7.52
N PRO A 97 -9.81 23.81 -7.25
CA PRO A 97 -11.24 23.92 -7.49
C PRO A 97 -11.60 24.06 -8.97
N LEU A 98 -10.61 24.15 -9.89
CA LEU A 98 -10.85 24.35 -11.32
C LEU A 98 -11.77 23.25 -11.89
N PHE A 99 -11.57 22.02 -11.44
CA PHE A 99 -12.28 20.83 -11.92
C PHE A 99 -13.76 20.76 -11.49
N LEU A 100 -14.20 21.66 -10.61
CA LEU A 100 -15.53 21.68 -9.99
C LEU A 100 -16.34 22.95 -10.33
N LYS A 101 -15.87 23.81 -11.25
CA LYS A 101 -16.54 25.08 -11.61
C LYS A 101 -17.50 24.96 -12.79
N ASP A 102 -18.69 25.55 -12.64
CA ASP A 102 -19.83 25.51 -13.58
C ASP A 102 -19.67 26.36 -14.87
N ASN A 103 -18.44 26.65 -15.30
CA ASN A 103 -18.20 27.42 -16.53
C ASN A 103 -18.12 26.53 -17.78
N GLY A 104 -18.67 25.31 -17.71
CA GLY A 104 -18.54 24.29 -18.75
C GLY A 104 -17.16 23.60 -18.80
N LEU A 105 -16.34 23.80 -17.76
CA LEU A 105 -15.02 23.18 -17.58
C LEU A 105 -15.03 22.06 -16.51
N ALA A 106 -16.14 21.90 -15.80
CA ALA A 106 -16.29 20.83 -14.84
C ALA A 106 -16.26 19.47 -15.54
N LEU A 107 -15.41 18.59 -15.04
CA LEU A 107 -15.31 17.22 -15.54
C LEU A 107 -16.43 16.35 -14.93
N PRO A 108 -17.03 15.44 -15.72
CA PRO A 108 -17.93 14.43 -15.16
C PRO A 108 -17.22 13.56 -14.11
N GLN A 109 -17.98 13.04 -13.15
CA GLN A 109 -17.46 12.21 -12.05
C GLN A 109 -16.55 11.05 -12.52
N THR A 110 -16.91 10.39 -13.62
CA THR A 110 -16.11 9.29 -14.18
C THR A 110 -14.77 9.75 -14.77
N ALA A 111 -14.69 10.98 -15.27
CA ALA A 111 -13.43 11.58 -15.71
C ALA A 111 -12.56 11.97 -14.50
N LEU A 112 -13.17 12.49 -13.43
CA LEU A 112 -12.45 12.80 -12.18
C LEU A 112 -11.82 11.55 -11.57
N VAL A 113 -12.57 10.45 -11.46
CA VAL A 113 -12.04 9.18 -10.93
C VAL A 113 -10.86 8.67 -11.76
N ARG A 114 -10.95 8.74 -13.10
CA ARG A 114 -9.84 8.34 -13.98
C ARG A 114 -8.62 9.23 -13.81
N LEU A 115 -8.84 10.54 -13.72
CA LEU A 115 -7.77 11.52 -13.59
C LEU A 115 -7.11 11.48 -12.21
N ALA A 116 -7.84 11.10 -11.16
CA ALA A 116 -7.32 10.97 -9.79
C ALA A 116 -6.17 9.95 -9.66
N THR A 117 -6.12 8.95 -10.55
CA THR A 117 -5.11 7.89 -10.58
C THR A 117 -4.19 7.98 -11.81
N ALA A 118 -4.22 9.11 -12.51
CA ALA A 118 -3.42 9.33 -13.70
C ALA A 118 -1.99 9.78 -13.37
N PRO A 119 -1.02 9.57 -14.29
CA PRO A 119 0.31 10.16 -14.18
C PRO A 119 0.25 11.70 -14.09
N GLU A 120 1.22 12.32 -13.41
CA GLU A 120 1.25 13.78 -13.22
C GLU A 120 1.18 14.55 -14.54
N GLY A 121 1.91 14.11 -15.57
CA GLY A 121 1.87 14.74 -16.89
C GLY A 121 0.47 14.73 -17.54
N ALA A 122 -0.33 13.69 -17.30
CA ALA A 122 -1.70 13.64 -17.79
C ALA A 122 -2.62 14.61 -17.03
N PHE A 123 -2.37 14.78 -15.74
CA PHE A 123 -3.11 15.72 -14.92
C PHE A 123 -2.83 17.16 -15.33
N GLU A 124 -1.57 17.51 -15.52
CA GLU A 124 -1.17 18.84 -15.98
C GLU A 124 -1.68 19.13 -17.40
N ASP A 125 -1.62 18.20 -18.35
CA ASP A 125 -2.20 18.41 -19.70
C ASP A 125 -3.72 18.64 -19.64
N VAL A 126 -4.43 17.87 -18.82
CA VAL A 126 -5.87 18.10 -18.61
C VAL A 126 -6.12 19.46 -17.96
N LYS A 127 -5.33 19.83 -16.96
CA LYS A 127 -5.43 21.12 -16.27
C LYS A 127 -5.20 22.29 -17.24
N ASP A 128 -4.10 22.27 -17.98
CA ASP A 128 -3.74 23.30 -18.96
C ASP A 128 -4.82 23.50 -20.03
N ARG A 129 -5.47 22.42 -20.45
CA ARG A 129 -6.60 22.48 -21.39
C ARG A 129 -7.82 23.14 -20.76
N LEU A 130 -8.16 22.76 -19.53
CA LEU A 130 -9.27 23.38 -18.81
C LEU A 130 -9.01 24.86 -18.53
N GLU A 131 -7.78 25.25 -18.16
CA GLU A 131 -7.41 26.66 -17.95
C GLU A 131 -7.52 27.49 -19.23
N ARG A 132 -7.24 26.89 -20.39
CA ARG A 132 -7.47 27.50 -21.71
C ARG A 132 -8.94 27.57 -22.12
N GLY A 133 -9.86 27.08 -21.29
CA GLY A 133 -11.29 27.08 -21.56
C GLY A 133 -11.74 25.93 -22.46
N GLU A 134 -10.90 24.90 -22.66
CA GLU A 134 -11.25 23.74 -23.47
C GLU A 134 -12.24 22.84 -22.72
N ARG A 135 -13.29 22.39 -23.42
CA ARG A 135 -14.28 21.46 -22.87
C ARG A 135 -13.85 20.03 -23.14
N LEU A 136 -13.49 19.30 -22.10
CA LEU A 136 -13.04 17.92 -22.20
C LEU A 136 -14.17 16.93 -21.90
N ARG A 137 -14.35 15.96 -22.79
CA ARG A 137 -15.20 14.80 -22.55
C ARG A 137 -14.43 13.75 -21.76
N VAL A 138 -15.19 12.79 -21.24
CA VAL A 138 -14.67 11.60 -20.58
C VAL A 138 -13.71 10.81 -21.49
N SER A 139 -14.00 10.74 -22.80
CA SER A 139 -13.13 10.12 -23.80
C SER A 139 -11.79 10.82 -23.92
N ASP A 140 -11.80 12.15 -23.90
CA ASP A 140 -10.62 12.98 -24.15
C ASP A 140 -9.66 12.85 -22.97
N VAL A 141 -10.18 12.93 -21.74
CA VAL A 141 -9.42 12.63 -20.52
C VAL A 141 -8.85 11.21 -20.57
N SER A 142 -9.64 10.22 -20.99
CA SER A 142 -9.17 8.84 -21.07
C SER A 142 -8.03 8.67 -22.08
N GLN A 143 -8.10 9.36 -23.22
CA GLN A 143 -7.05 9.36 -24.24
C GLN A 143 -5.78 10.06 -23.76
N ILE A 144 -5.89 11.20 -23.07
CA ILE A 144 -4.75 11.91 -22.49
C ILE A 144 -4.05 11.01 -21.47
N VAL A 145 -4.81 10.43 -20.53
CA VAL A 145 -4.27 9.50 -19.53
C VAL A 145 -3.60 8.29 -20.18
N LYS A 146 -4.23 7.70 -21.21
CA LYS A 146 -3.65 6.58 -21.96
C LYS A 146 -2.33 6.99 -22.63
N ARG A 147 -2.31 8.11 -23.35
CA ARG A 147 -1.12 8.62 -24.05
C ARG A 147 0.03 8.86 -23.09
N HIS A 148 -0.19 9.50 -21.95
CA HIS A 148 0.88 9.73 -20.97
C HIS A 148 1.38 8.45 -20.30
N ARG A 149 0.52 7.42 -20.17
CA ARG A 149 0.97 6.09 -19.73
C ARG A 149 1.82 5.42 -20.80
N GLU A 150 1.45 5.55 -22.07
CA GLU A 150 2.20 5.01 -23.21
C GLU A 150 3.53 5.75 -23.42
N ILE A 151 3.56 7.09 -23.34
CA ILE A 151 4.80 7.89 -23.40
C ILE A 151 5.71 7.53 -22.22
N GLY A 152 5.18 7.38 -21.01
CA GLY A 152 5.95 6.88 -19.87
C GLY A 152 6.47 5.44 -20.05
N GLN A 153 5.89 4.66 -20.98
CA GLN A 153 6.34 3.33 -21.37
C GLN A 153 7.32 3.37 -22.55
N GLU A 154 7.16 4.25 -23.53
CA GLU A 154 8.01 4.40 -24.73
C GLU A 154 9.28 5.20 -24.43
N GLU A 155 9.23 6.27 -23.63
CA GLU A 155 10.42 6.98 -23.13
C GLU A 155 11.31 6.09 -22.26
N SER A 156 10.77 4.98 -21.75
CA SER A 156 11.54 3.97 -21.04
C SER A 156 12.32 3.01 -21.97
N HIS A 157 12.09 3.08 -23.29
CA HIS A 157 12.61 2.10 -24.24
C HIS A 157 13.72 2.62 -25.19
N ASP A 158 13.92 3.95 -25.35
CA ASP A 158 14.57 4.48 -26.57
C ASP A 158 15.60 5.64 -26.38
N SER A 159 16.49 5.65 -25.36
CA SER A 159 17.57 6.65 -25.34
C SER A 159 18.97 6.13 -24.94
N GLU A 160 19.87 6.19 -25.93
CA GLU A 160 21.31 5.93 -25.85
C GLU A 160 22.08 7.29 -25.91
N THR A 161 22.84 7.62 -24.85
CA THR A 161 23.86 8.69 -24.64
C THR A 161 23.48 10.16 -24.33
N PRO A 162 24.30 10.91 -23.56
CA PRO A 162 25.11 10.56 -22.38
C PRO A 162 24.43 11.15 -21.12
N ARG A 163 23.61 10.38 -20.42
CA ARG A 163 22.78 10.84 -19.30
C ARG A 163 23.00 9.93 -18.08
N LYS A 164 22.89 10.52 -16.89
CA LYS A 164 23.05 9.91 -15.54
C LYS A 164 22.60 8.44 -15.50
N PRO A 165 23.31 7.56 -14.75
CA PRO A 165 23.17 6.12 -14.87
C PRO A 165 21.70 5.70 -14.76
N THR A 166 21.13 5.33 -15.90
CA THR A 166 19.79 4.78 -16.04
C THR A 166 19.79 3.40 -15.39
N THR A 167 19.23 3.31 -14.18
CA THR A 167 18.97 2.03 -13.52
C THR A 167 18.02 1.23 -14.39
N LYS A 168 18.58 0.22 -15.06
CA LYS A 168 17.88 -0.80 -15.83
C LYS A 168 16.64 -1.26 -15.07
N ARG A 169 15.44 -1.08 -15.65
CA ARG A 169 14.20 -1.57 -15.04
C ARG A 169 14.26 -3.09 -15.05
N LEU A 170 14.34 -3.66 -13.85
CA LEU A 170 14.47 -5.08 -13.62
C LEU A 170 13.19 -5.79 -14.12
N SER A 171 13.32 -7.00 -14.65
CA SER A 171 12.15 -7.86 -14.90
C SER A 171 11.39 -8.11 -13.60
N ALA A 172 10.11 -8.48 -13.67
CA ALA A 172 9.32 -8.78 -12.47
C ALA A 172 9.99 -9.84 -11.56
N SER A 173 10.71 -10.80 -12.15
CA SER A 173 11.47 -11.78 -11.37
C SER A 173 12.69 -11.16 -10.69
N GLU A 174 13.37 -10.22 -11.33
CA GLU A 174 14.53 -9.53 -10.76
C GLU A 174 14.10 -8.50 -9.71
N GLU A 175 12.98 -7.80 -9.90
CA GLU A 175 12.38 -6.92 -8.89
C GLU A 175 11.98 -7.71 -7.64
N LEU A 176 11.33 -8.88 -7.83
CA LEU A 176 10.96 -9.75 -6.72
C LEU A 176 12.20 -10.32 -6.01
N ARG A 177 13.25 -10.68 -6.75
CA ARG A 177 14.53 -11.08 -6.15
C ARG A 177 15.16 -9.93 -5.36
N ALA A 178 15.22 -8.73 -5.92
CA ALA A 178 15.78 -7.57 -5.24
C ALA A 178 15.00 -7.22 -3.97
N MET A 179 13.66 -7.32 -4.00
CA MET A 179 12.82 -7.17 -2.81
C MET A 179 13.08 -8.26 -1.79
N SER A 180 13.19 -9.52 -2.22
CA SER A 180 13.48 -10.67 -1.36
C SER A 180 14.84 -10.51 -0.70
N ASP A 181 15.88 -10.20 -1.47
CA ASP A 181 17.25 -10.01 -0.97
C ASP A 181 17.31 -8.86 0.03
N LYS A 182 16.64 -7.73 -0.27
CA LYS A 182 16.54 -6.61 0.66
C LYS A 182 15.84 -7.02 1.95
N ALA A 183 14.68 -7.66 1.87
CA ALA A 183 13.93 -8.11 3.03
C ALA A 183 14.71 -9.13 3.87
N ILE A 184 15.40 -10.07 3.23
CA ILE A 184 16.26 -11.05 3.89
C ILE A 184 17.42 -10.34 4.59
N ASN A 185 18.11 -9.39 3.95
CA ASN A 185 19.21 -8.66 4.56
C ASN A 185 18.78 -7.83 5.78
N GLU A 186 17.64 -7.14 5.68
CA GLU A 186 17.04 -6.40 6.80
C GLU A 186 16.66 -7.35 7.93
N LEU A 187 16.05 -8.50 7.61
CA LEU A 187 15.65 -9.51 8.59
C LEU A 187 16.86 -10.15 9.27
N ILE A 188 17.94 -10.47 8.53
CA ILE A 188 19.19 -11.00 9.08
C ILE A 188 19.79 -10.00 10.09
N THR A 189 19.81 -8.71 9.75
CA THR A 189 20.33 -7.67 10.64
C THR A 189 19.54 -7.63 11.95
N LEU A 190 18.20 -7.53 11.86
CA LEU A 190 17.32 -7.54 13.03
C LEU A 190 17.41 -8.84 13.83
N PHE A 191 17.59 -9.96 13.14
CA PHE A 191 17.74 -11.28 13.75
C PHE A 191 19.00 -11.35 14.60
N VAL A 192 20.16 -10.96 14.07
CA VAL A 192 21.43 -10.94 14.80
C VAL A 192 21.35 -10.01 16.02
N GLU A 193 20.80 -8.80 15.86
CA GLU A 193 20.62 -7.86 16.98
C GLU A 193 19.75 -8.45 18.10
N ARG A 194 18.62 -9.07 17.74
CA ARG A 194 17.70 -9.66 18.72
C ARG A 194 18.28 -10.93 19.36
N LEU A 195 19.09 -11.69 18.63
CA LEU A 195 19.80 -12.84 19.17
C LEU A 195 20.85 -12.40 20.20
N ALA A 196 21.57 -11.32 19.94
CA ALA A 196 22.49 -10.71 20.90
C ALA A 196 21.78 -10.18 22.14
N GLN A 197 20.60 -9.56 21.99
CA GLN A 197 19.78 -9.13 23.13
C GLN A 197 19.29 -10.32 23.97
N LEU A 198 18.93 -11.45 23.33
CA LEU A 198 18.57 -12.67 24.06
C LEU A 198 19.76 -13.23 24.84
N LEU A 199 20.96 -13.22 24.25
CA LEU A 199 22.19 -13.60 24.93
C LEU A 199 22.45 -12.70 26.17
N GLN A 200 22.28 -11.38 26.04
CA GLN A 200 22.41 -10.46 27.18
C GLN A 200 21.43 -10.77 28.31
N ILE A 201 20.18 -11.09 27.99
CA ILE A 201 19.17 -11.52 28.99
C ILE A 201 19.65 -12.78 29.71
N ILE A 202 20.18 -13.76 28.97
CA ILE A 202 20.70 -15.00 29.54
C ILE A 202 21.88 -14.72 30.48
N GLU A 203 22.83 -13.87 30.07
CA GLU A 203 23.99 -13.52 30.89
C GLU A 203 23.61 -12.79 32.17
N HIS A 204 22.71 -11.82 32.07
CA HIS A 204 22.17 -11.09 33.21
C HIS A 204 21.38 -11.99 34.17
N ALA A 205 20.58 -12.93 33.64
CA ALA A 205 19.85 -13.89 34.44
C ALA A 205 20.77 -14.83 35.24
N ARG A 206 21.98 -15.11 34.73
CA ARG A 206 22.97 -15.91 35.47
C ARG A 206 23.52 -15.18 36.69
N THR A 207 23.61 -13.85 36.65
CA THR A 207 24.09 -13.04 37.79
C THR A 207 22.97 -12.74 38.78
N GLU A 208 21.80 -12.34 38.30
CA GLU A 208 20.70 -11.88 39.17
C GLU A 208 19.77 -12.98 39.67
N LYS A 209 19.82 -14.17 39.05
CA LYS A 209 18.98 -15.33 39.40
C LYS A 209 17.48 -14.99 39.47
N PRO A 210 16.88 -14.46 38.38
CA PRO A 210 15.48 -14.10 38.37
C PRO A 210 14.58 -15.33 38.56
N SER A 211 13.34 -15.10 39.01
CA SER A 211 12.35 -16.18 39.08
C SER A 211 12.04 -16.76 37.69
N LYS A 212 11.70 -18.05 37.64
CA LYS A 212 11.30 -18.75 36.41
C LYS A 212 10.26 -17.97 35.59
N LYS A 213 9.23 -17.44 36.26
CA LYS A 213 8.13 -16.70 35.62
C LYS A 213 8.62 -15.39 34.98
N ASN A 214 9.55 -14.69 35.63
CA ASN A 214 10.14 -13.48 35.06
C ASN A 214 11.00 -13.82 33.83
N LEU A 215 11.81 -14.88 33.93
CA LEU A 215 12.66 -15.34 32.83
C LEU A 215 11.85 -15.78 31.61
N GLU A 216 10.78 -16.57 31.82
CA GLU A 216 9.85 -16.95 30.76
C GLU A 216 9.29 -15.71 30.06
N LYS A 217 8.78 -14.73 30.83
CA LYS A 217 8.21 -13.50 30.27
C LYS A 217 9.22 -12.74 29.41
N GLN A 218 10.49 -12.68 29.81
CA GLN A 218 11.53 -11.97 29.08
C GLN A 218 11.97 -12.70 27.81
N MET A 219 12.07 -14.03 27.85
CA MET A 219 12.65 -14.83 26.76
C MET A 219 11.61 -15.29 25.73
N ARG A 220 10.40 -15.69 26.15
CA ARG A 220 9.45 -16.42 25.30
C ARG A 220 9.07 -15.67 24.03
N THR A 221 8.61 -14.43 24.14
CA THR A 221 8.20 -13.63 22.97
C THR A 221 9.37 -13.35 22.02
N ARG A 222 10.57 -13.15 22.57
CA ARG A 222 11.78 -12.92 21.77
C ARG A 222 12.18 -14.19 21.02
N ALA A 223 12.17 -15.32 21.71
CA ALA A 223 12.50 -16.61 21.12
C ALA A 223 11.50 -17.06 20.06
N GLN A 224 10.20 -16.80 20.26
CA GLN A 224 9.18 -17.05 19.24
C GLN A 224 9.48 -16.26 17.97
N TRP A 225 9.70 -14.94 18.11
CA TRP A 225 10.04 -14.10 16.97
C TRP A 225 11.33 -14.56 16.27
N LEU A 226 12.36 -14.90 17.04
CA LEU A 226 13.64 -15.40 16.51
C LEU A 226 13.46 -16.75 15.79
N SER A 227 12.67 -17.66 16.34
CA SER A 227 12.34 -18.94 15.70
C SER A 227 11.67 -18.70 14.35
N ASP A 228 10.62 -17.86 14.31
CA ASP A 228 9.88 -17.57 13.08
C ASP A 228 10.77 -16.89 12.02
N ALA A 229 11.60 -15.93 12.42
CA ALA A 229 12.54 -15.24 11.55
C ALA A 229 13.61 -16.21 10.99
N LEU A 230 14.17 -17.09 11.83
CA LEU A 230 15.17 -18.06 11.40
C LEU A 230 14.59 -19.06 10.40
N GLU A 231 13.36 -19.53 10.61
CA GLU A 231 12.69 -20.43 9.66
C GLU A 231 12.38 -19.72 8.33
N GLN A 232 12.07 -18.42 8.35
CA GLN A 232 11.89 -17.62 7.13
C GLN A 232 13.21 -17.41 6.37
N ILE A 233 14.31 -17.09 7.07
CA ILE A 233 15.62 -16.88 6.45
C ILE A 233 16.14 -18.20 5.86
N ALA A 234 16.11 -19.28 6.65
CA ALA A 234 16.71 -20.55 6.25
C ALA A 234 15.81 -21.40 5.33
N GLN A 235 14.51 -21.07 5.24
CA GLN A 235 13.48 -21.91 4.63
C GLN A 235 13.53 -23.36 5.15
N ARG A 236 13.89 -23.51 6.44
CA ARG A 236 14.03 -24.79 7.14
C ARG A 236 13.25 -24.73 8.44
N ARG A 237 12.74 -25.87 8.90
CA ARG A 237 11.99 -25.96 10.17
C ARG A 237 12.89 -26.39 11.31
N ALA A 238 12.71 -25.78 12.47
CA ALA A 238 13.38 -26.22 13.69
C ALA A 238 12.82 -27.58 14.13
N GLN A 239 13.70 -28.52 14.46
CA GLN A 239 13.32 -29.73 15.17
C GLN A 239 13.47 -29.48 16.68
N SER A 240 12.42 -29.74 17.45
CA SER A 240 12.46 -29.72 18.91
C SER A 240 12.06 -31.09 19.42
N ALA A 241 12.61 -31.45 20.59
CA ALA A 241 12.21 -32.65 21.32
C ALA A 241 10.75 -32.61 21.79
N THR A 242 10.11 -31.44 21.75
CA THR A 242 8.70 -31.28 22.07
C THR A 242 7.88 -31.30 20.78
N GLU A 243 7.02 -32.31 20.60
CA GLU A 243 6.04 -32.33 19.52
C GLU A 243 5.11 -31.12 19.64
N PHE A 244 5.04 -30.28 18.61
CA PHE A 244 4.22 -29.08 18.59
C PHE A 244 3.23 -29.10 17.41
N VAL A 245 2.04 -28.55 17.67
CA VAL A 245 0.88 -28.54 16.74
C VAL A 245 0.97 -27.45 15.68
N HIS A 246 1.87 -26.47 15.82
CA HIS A 246 2.05 -25.44 14.80
C HIS A 246 2.91 -25.95 13.64
N VAL A 247 2.18 -26.45 12.63
CA VAL A 247 2.69 -26.79 11.31
C VAL A 247 2.48 -25.55 10.43
N THR A 248 3.56 -24.90 10.01
CA THR A 248 3.49 -23.95 8.90
C THR A 248 2.97 -24.69 7.67
N PHE A 249 2.07 -24.09 6.88
CA PHE A 249 1.56 -24.70 5.64
C PHE A 249 2.63 -25.03 4.60
N LEU A 250 3.85 -24.52 4.76
CA LEU A 250 5.00 -24.81 3.92
C LEU A 250 5.74 -26.04 4.44
N ASP A 251 5.84 -27.07 3.61
CA ASP A 251 6.67 -28.25 3.87
C ASP A 251 8.14 -27.86 3.72
N ARG A 252 8.77 -27.54 4.86
CA ARG A 252 10.18 -27.14 4.94
C ARG A 252 11.02 -28.30 5.45
N PRO A 253 12.18 -28.59 4.83
CA PRO A 253 13.09 -29.59 5.38
C PRO A 253 13.62 -29.15 6.75
N PRO A 254 14.00 -30.08 7.63
CA PRO A 254 14.63 -29.73 8.90
C PRO A 254 15.99 -29.06 8.68
N PHE A 255 16.52 -28.41 9.73
CA PHE A 255 17.93 -27.98 9.74
C PHE A 255 18.87 -29.19 9.63
N GLU A 256 19.92 -29.07 8.83
CA GLU A 256 21.04 -30.02 8.89
C GLU A 256 21.76 -29.89 10.23
N PRO A 257 22.32 -30.97 10.78
CA PRO A 257 23.07 -30.92 12.05
C PRO A 257 24.16 -29.84 12.03
N GLY A 258 24.23 -29.03 13.10
CA GLY A 258 25.24 -27.98 13.26
C GLY A 258 24.74 -26.82 14.16
N PRO A 259 25.57 -25.76 14.31
CA PRO A 259 25.28 -24.68 15.26
C PRO A 259 23.91 -24.01 15.06
N TRP A 260 23.49 -23.83 13.81
CA TRP A 260 22.19 -23.25 13.50
C TRP A 260 21.01 -24.18 13.81
N ALA A 261 21.18 -25.50 13.71
CA ALA A 261 20.18 -26.45 14.18
C ALA A 261 20.04 -26.39 15.71
N ASP A 262 21.16 -26.28 16.41
CA ASP A 262 21.17 -26.17 17.88
C ASP A 262 20.50 -24.87 18.35
N VAL A 263 20.79 -23.74 17.67
CA VAL A 263 20.12 -22.45 17.92
C VAL A 263 18.63 -22.56 17.64
N ALA A 264 18.24 -23.13 16.50
CA ALA A 264 16.84 -23.30 16.14
C ALA A 264 16.08 -24.17 17.16
N ALA A 265 16.68 -25.29 17.59
CA ALA A 265 16.12 -26.16 18.62
C ALA A 265 15.99 -25.45 19.96
N PHE A 266 17.05 -24.74 20.41
CA PHE A 266 17.03 -23.99 21.66
C PHE A 266 15.96 -22.90 21.66
N LEU A 267 15.89 -22.08 20.60
CA LEU A 267 14.88 -21.03 20.47
C LEU A 267 13.47 -21.61 20.52
N ARG A 268 13.23 -22.73 19.82
CA ARG A 268 11.93 -23.39 19.81
C ARG A 268 11.54 -23.96 21.17
N ASP A 269 12.49 -24.52 21.91
CA ASP A 269 12.27 -24.99 23.28
C ASP A 269 11.82 -23.85 24.21
N ILE A 270 12.40 -22.65 24.11
CA ILE A 270 12.06 -21.53 25.01
C ILE A 270 10.96 -20.61 24.45
N ALA A 271 10.51 -20.80 23.22
CA ALA A 271 9.43 -20.04 22.60
C ALA A 271 8.03 -20.48 23.07
N HIS A 272 7.89 -21.72 23.54
CA HIS A 272 6.58 -22.30 23.84
C HIS A 272 6.28 -22.41 25.34
N SER A 273 5.06 -22.04 25.76
CA SER A 273 4.64 -22.08 27.17
C SER A 273 4.72 -23.48 27.80
N LEU A 274 4.26 -24.51 27.07
CA LEU A 274 4.33 -25.91 27.53
C LEU A 274 5.75 -26.38 27.87
N ALA A 275 6.77 -25.91 27.15
CA ALA A 275 8.15 -26.26 27.46
C ALA A 275 8.59 -25.58 28.78
N TRP A 276 8.21 -24.33 28.99
CA TRP A 276 8.40 -23.65 30.27
C TRP A 276 7.69 -24.34 31.43
N GLU A 277 6.49 -24.89 31.25
CA GLU A 277 5.79 -25.65 32.29
C GLU A 277 6.61 -26.86 32.77
N ARG A 278 7.30 -27.55 31.85
CA ARG A 278 8.13 -28.73 32.14
C ARG A 278 9.46 -28.42 32.81
N ILE A 279 10.04 -27.24 32.56
CA ILE A 279 11.31 -26.82 33.15
C ILE A 279 11.14 -26.57 34.66
N LYS A 280 11.85 -27.31 35.51
CA LYS A 280 11.82 -27.06 36.96
C LYS A 280 12.71 -25.87 37.31
N ALA A 281 12.46 -25.23 38.45
CA ALA A 281 13.31 -24.15 38.93
C ALA A 281 14.77 -24.57 39.12
N SER A 282 15.02 -25.85 39.46
CA SER A 282 16.35 -26.46 39.55
C SER A 282 17.10 -26.52 38.22
N ASP A 283 16.37 -26.50 37.10
CA ASP A 283 16.94 -26.73 35.76
C ASP A 283 17.32 -25.40 35.07
N ILE A 284 16.93 -24.26 35.65
CA ILE A 284 17.19 -22.92 35.11
C ILE A 284 18.69 -22.63 34.93
N PRO A 285 19.60 -22.95 35.88
CA PRO A 285 21.02 -22.73 35.68
C PRO A 285 21.57 -23.46 34.45
N GLU A 286 21.11 -24.68 34.21
CA GLU A 286 21.51 -25.50 33.07
C GLU A 286 20.92 -24.98 31.76
N LEU A 287 19.66 -24.55 31.75
CA LEU A 287 19.04 -23.88 30.61
C LEU A 287 19.82 -22.63 30.19
N LEU A 288 20.21 -21.79 31.15
CA LEU A 288 20.98 -20.57 30.91
C LEU A 288 22.39 -20.88 30.41
N ARG A 289 23.04 -21.93 30.95
CA ARG A 289 24.35 -22.40 30.47
C ARG A 289 24.27 -22.85 29.01
N ARG A 290 23.36 -23.77 28.70
CA ARG A 290 23.09 -24.28 27.34
C ARG A 290 22.77 -23.13 26.38
N GLY A 291 21.86 -22.24 26.77
CA GLY A 291 21.48 -21.10 25.95
C GLY A 291 22.65 -20.18 25.63
N LYS A 292 23.51 -19.88 26.62
CA LYS A 292 24.70 -19.07 26.38
C LYS A 292 25.64 -19.75 25.37
N GLU A 293 26.00 -21.00 25.59
CA GLU A 293 26.92 -21.75 24.72
C GLU A 293 26.40 -21.84 23.29
N THR A 294 25.12 -22.20 23.12
CA THR A 294 24.47 -22.29 21.81
C THR A 294 24.46 -20.95 21.08
N LEU A 295 24.05 -19.86 21.75
CA LEU A 295 23.97 -18.54 21.10
C LEU A 295 25.35 -17.95 20.79
N GLN A 296 26.34 -18.16 21.66
CA GLN A 296 27.71 -17.68 21.42
C GLN A 296 28.38 -18.35 20.23
N THR A 297 28.05 -19.61 19.95
CA THR A 297 28.64 -20.36 18.83
C THR A 297 28.34 -19.74 17.45
N VAL A 298 27.26 -18.96 17.33
CA VAL A 298 26.86 -18.31 16.06
C VAL A 298 27.01 -16.78 16.06
N LEU A 299 27.29 -16.17 17.22
CA LEU A 299 27.45 -14.72 17.38
C LEU A 299 28.92 -14.28 17.46
N VAL A 300 29.86 -15.22 17.56
CA VAL A 300 31.32 -15.01 17.62
C VAL A 300 31.94 -15.47 16.31
#